data_AF-A0A1K2G3C1-F1
#
_entry.id   AF-A0A1K2G3C1-F1
#
_cell.length_a   1.000
_cell.length_b   1.000
_cell.length_c   1.000
_cell.angle_alpha   90.00
_cell.angle_beta   90.00
_cell.angle_gamma   90.00
#
_symmetry.space_group_name_H-M   'P 1'
#
loop_
_entity.id
_entity.type
_entity.pdbx_description
1 polymer ?
#
loop_
_entity_poly.entity_id
_entity_poly.type
_entity_poly.pdbx_seq_one_letter_code
_entity_poly.pdbx_strand_id
1 'polypeptide(L)'
;MLELRARQQRNLLATLLLSQGIPMLCHGDELGRSQRGNNNAYCQDNEISWIDWKLTGEQRGLVDFTRQLIALRAAHPVLRRRRFFRGETATNAAQPLPDLMWLRPDAREMTGRDWQRADAHSVGVFLNGDAIAERDEYGRRLTDDSFLLLLNGYWEPVDFRLPDHTFAERWTTLVDTADPEGVPDERERKAGTRLRVEARSLVLLTRPSRTKGT
;
A
#
# COMPACT_ATOMS: atom_id res chain seq x y z
N MET A 1 23.46 3.32 -3.81
CA MET A 1 22.72 3.53 -5.10
C MET A 1 21.83 2.33 -5.43
N LEU A 2 22.33 1.09 -5.31
CA LEU A 2 21.55 -0.14 -5.58
C LEU A 2 20.37 -0.33 -4.61
N GLU A 3 20.59 -0.18 -3.29
CA GLU A 3 19.52 -0.30 -2.28
C GLU A 3 18.37 0.69 -2.52
N LEU A 4 18.70 1.94 -2.87
CA LEU A 4 17.68 2.95 -3.18
C LEU A 4 16.87 2.57 -4.42
N ARG A 5 17.53 2.04 -5.46
CA ARG A 5 16.85 1.56 -6.68
C ARG A 5 15.91 0.41 -6.36
N ALA A 6 16.37 -0.58 -5.60
CA ALA A 6 15.57 -1.72 -5.18
C ALA A 6 14.34 -1.29 -4.35
N ARG A 7 14.50 -0.28 -3.50
CA ARG A 7 13.39 0.35 -2.76
C ARG A 7 12.42 1.08 -3.68
N GLN A 8 12.91 1.83 -4.66
CA GLN A 8 12.03 2.53 -5.62
C GLN A 8 11.23 1.54 -6.48
N GLN A 9 11.82 0.42 -6.89
CA GLN A 9 11.08 -0.64 -7.59
C GLN A 9 9.93 -1.17 -6.73
N ARG A 10 10.20 -1.50 -5.46
CA ARG A 10 9.17 -1.92 -4.50
C ARG A 10 8.09 -0.85 -4.29
N ASN A 11 8.47 0.43 -4.19
CA ASN A 11 7.51 1.54 -4.05
C ASN A 11 6.55 1.63 -5.25
N LEU A 12 7.06 1.53 -6.47
CA LEU A 12 6.25 1.62 -7.68
C LEU A 12 5.31 0.41 -7.79
N LEU A 13 5.80 -0.79 -7.53
CA LEU A 13 5.00 -2.01 -7.49
C LEU A 13 3.91 -1.94 -6.42
N ALA A 14 4.26 -1.55 -5.20
CA ALA A 14 3.32 -1.41 -4.09
C ALA A 14 2.26 -0.33 -4.40
N THR A 15 2.67 0.82 -4.90
CA THR A 15 1.73 1.89 -5.26
C THR A 15 0.76 1.42 -6.34
N LEU A 16 1.25 0.76 -7.40
CA LEU A 16 0.41 0.22 -8.48
C LEU A 16 -0.58 -0.82 -7.95
N LEU A 17 -0.12 -1.79 -7.15
CA LEU A 17 -0.93 -2.93 -6.70
C LEU A 17 -1.82 -2.62 -5.49
N LEU A 18 -1.57 -1.53 -4.76
CA LEU A 18 -2.41 -1.08 -3.64
C LEU A 18 -3.40 0.03 -4.04
N SER A 19 -3.20 0.67 -5.20
CA SER A 19 -4.13 1.68 -5.71
C SER A 19 -5.46 1.08 -6.19
N GLN A 20 -6.52 1.90 -6.20
CA GLN A 20 -7.79 1.50 -6.79
C GLN A 20 -7.72 1.44 -8.32
N GLY A 21 -8.54 0.59 -8.93
CA GLY A 21 -8.61 0.42 -10.38
C GLY A 21 -8.09 -0.95 -10.86
N ILE A 22 -7.71 -1.02 -12.14
CA ILE A 22 -7.18 -2.25 -12.76
C ILE A 22 -5.69 -2.03 -13.01
N PRO A 23 -4.79 -2.62 -12.19
CA PRO A 23 -3.35 -2.46 -12.39
C PRO A 23 -2.89 -3.22 -13.63
N MET A 24 -1.94 -2.65 -14.36
CA MET A 24 -1.24 -3.28 -15.48
C MET A 24 0.26 -3.30 -15.18
N LEU A 25 0.85 -4.49 -15.17
CA LEU A 25 2.29 -4.66 -14.96
C LEU A 25 2.98 -4.87 -16.30
N CYS A 26 4.09 -4.18 -16.55
CA CYS A 26 4.89 -4.44 -17.74
C CYS A 26 5.66 -5.75 -17.56
N HIS A 27 5.67 -6.59 -18.60
CA HIS A 27 6.33 -7.89 -18.53
C HIS A 27 7.82 -7.79 -18.17
N GLY A 28 8.21 -8.46 -17.08
CA GLY A 28 9.56 -8.48 -16.55
C GLY A 28 9.85 -7.43 -15.48
N ASP A 29 8.91 -6.52 -15.18
CA ASP A 29 9.07 -5.57 -14.05
C ASP A 29 9.12 -6.31 -12.71
N GLU A 30 8.40 -7.44 -12.58
CA GLU A 30 8.39 -8.30 -11.40
C GLU A 30 9.78 -8.88 -11.03
N LEU A 31 10.69 -8.96 -12.02
CA LEU A 31 12.06 -9.46 -11.86
C LEU A 31 13.12 -8.38 -12.12
N GLY A 32 12.70 -7.12 -12.31
CA GLY A 32 13.59 -5.98 -12.52
C GLY A 32 14.30 -5.97 -13.88
N ARG A 33 13.60 -6.40 -14.94
CA ARG A 33 14.12 -6.43 -16.31
C ARG A 33 14.70 -5.06 -16.72
N SER A 34 15.80 -5.11 -17.47
CA SER A 34 16.49 -3.91 -17.93
C SER A 34 16.76 -3.96 -19.43
N GLN A 35 16.34 -2.92 -20.14
CA GLN A 35 16.72 -2.67 -21.54
C GLN A 35 18.00 -1.81 -21.65
N ARG A 36 18.84 -1.80 -20.59
CA ARG A 36 20.08 -1.00 -20.47
C ARG A 36 19.90 0.50 -20.75
N GLY A 37 18.74 1.05 -20.39
CA GLY A 37 18.40 2.46 -20.58
C GLY A 37 17.78 2.78 -21.94
N ASN A 38 17.62 1.80 -22.83
CA ASN A 38 16.82 1.97 -24.04
C ASN A 38 15.33 2.01 -23.66
N ASN A 39 14.65 3.11 -23.95
CA ASN A 39 13.21 3.28 -23.72
C ASN A 39 12.37 2.98 -24.97
N ASN A 40 13.00 2.53 -26.06
CA ASN A 40 12.36 2.29 -27.36
C ASN A 40 13.00 1.07 -28.07
N ALA A 41 12.96 -0.10 -27.43
CA ALA A 41 13.56 -1.34 -27.95
C ALA A 41 12.76 -2.02 -29.09
N TYR A 42 12.01 -1.27 -29.90
CA TYR A 42 11.06 -1.82 -30.88
C TYR A 42 11.71 -2.67 -31.98
N CYS A 43 12.96 -2.37 -32.36
CA CYS A 43 13.71 -3.09 -33.38
C CYS A 43 14.77 -4.05 -32.80
N GLN A 44 14.75 -4.27 -31.49
CA GLN A 44 15.74 -5.10 -30.81
C GLN A 44 15.19 -6.50 -30.60
N ASP A 45 15.63 -7.47 -31.40
CA ASP A 45 15.39 -8.89 -31.18
C ASP A 45 16.69 -9.56 -30.68
N ASN A 46 17.02 -9.31 -29.41
CA ASN A 46 18.25 -9.75 -28.75
C ASN A 46 18.12 -9.62 -27.22
N GLU A 47 19.23 -9.82 -26.49
CA GLU A 47 19.29 -9.80 -25.02
C GLU A 47 18.87 -8.47 -24.38
N ILE A 48 18.75 -7.38 -25.14
CA ILE A 48 18.17 -6.11 -24.64
C ILE A 48 16.67 -6.26 -24.40
N SER A 49 15.97 -7.01 -25.26
CA SER A 49 14.52 -7.18 -25.20
C SER A 49 14.10 -8.52 -24.61
N TRP A 50 14.92 -9.57 -24.69
CA TRP A 50 14.57 -10.87 -24.13
C TRP A 50 14.51 -10.88 -22.59
N ILE A 51 13.76 -11.82 -22.03
CA ILE A 51 13.72 -12.06 -20.57
C ILE A 51 14.91 -12.95 -20.21
N ASP A 52 15.76 -12.47 -19.30
CA ASP A 52 16.78 -13.31 -18.67
C ASP A 52 16.18 -14.05 -17.46
N TRP A 53 15.99 -15.36 -17.62
CA TRP A 53 15.45 -16.23 -16.57
C TRP A 53 16.51 -16.67 -15.55
N LYS A 54 17.79 -16.32 -15.74
CA LYS A 54 18.85 -16.61 -14.76
C LYS A 54 18.83 -15.56 -13.65
N LEU A 55 17.86 -15.71 -12.76
CA LEU A 55 17.61 -14.73 -11.70
C LEU A 55 18.73 -14.69 -10.65
N THR A 56 19.09 -13.49 -10.21
CA THR A 56 19.88 -13.29 -8.99
C THR A 56 19.01 -13.47 -7.74
N GLY A 57 19.63 -13.46 -6.55
CA GLY A 57 18.90 -13.48 -5.28
C GLY A 57 17.98 -12.25 -5.11
N GLU A 58 18.45 -11.08 -5.51
CA GLU A 58 17.68 -9.83 -5.48
C GLU A 58 16.45 -9.89 -6.40
N GLN A 59 16.61 -10.43 -7.62
CA GLN A 59 15.50 -10.58 -8.56
C GLN A 59 14.47 -11.59 -8.06
N ARG A 60 14.90 -12.69 -7.43
CA ARG A 60 13.98 -13.62 -6.75
C ARG A 60 13.20 -12.92 -5.64
N GLY A 61 13.87 -12.13 -4.80
CA GLY A 61 13.20 -11.34 -3.76
C GLY A 61 12.17 -10.35 -4.32
N LEU A 62 12.44 -9.71 -5.46
CA LEU A 62 11.47 -8.82 -6.11
C LEU A 62 10.27 -9.58 -6.68
N VAL A 63 10.49 -10.78 -7.24
CA VAL A 63 9.41 -11.65 -7.71
C VAL A 63 8.53 -12.06 -6.54
N ASP A 64 9.11 -12.50 -5.42
CA ASP A 64 8.37 -12.91 -4.23
C ASP A 64 7.57 -11.74 -3.63
N PHE A 65 8.18 -10.56 -3.54
CA PHE A 65 7.50 -9.33 -3.14
C PHE A 65 6.32 -8.98 -4.05
N THR A 66 6.52 -9.08 -5.37
CA THR A 66 5.45 -8.83 -6.35
C THR A 66 4.31 -9.84 -6.19
N ARG A 67 4.62 -11.13 -5.98
CA ARG A 67 3.63 -12.18 -5.72
C ARG A 67 2.83 -11.91 -4.46
N GLN A 68 3.50 -11.48 -3.38
CA GLN A 68 2.85 -11.11 -2.12
C GLN A 68 1.86 -9.96 -2.31
N LEU A 69 2.24 -8.90 -3.04
CA LEU A 69 1.35 -7.78 -3.34
C LEU A 69 0.14 -8.20 -4.17
N ILE A 70 0.33 -9.07 -5.18
CA ILE A 70 -0.76 -9.61 -5.98
C ILE A 70 -1.71 -10.45 -5.11
N ALA A 71 -1.17 -11.32 -4.26
CA ALA A 71 -1.96 -12.14 -3.35
C ALA A 71 -2.75 -11.29 -2.35
N LEU A 72 -2.12 -10.26 -1.78
CA LEU A 72 -2.75 -9.29 -0.89
C LEU A 72 -3.90 -8.57 -1.59
N ARG A 73 -3.67 -8.01 -2.78
CA ARG A 73 -4.73 -7.37 -3.58
C ARG A 73 -5.86 -8.35 -3.90
N ALA A 74 -5.54 -9.60 -4.24
CA ALA A 74 -6.52 -10.63 -4.57
C ALA A 74 -7.34 -11.12 -3.36
N ALA A 75 -6.78 -11.04 -2.15
CA ALA A 75 -7.46 -11.42 -0.92
C ALA A 75 -8.40 -10.33 -0.39
N HIS A 76 -8.12 -9.06 -0.69
CA HIS A 76 -8.78 -7.91 -0.04
C HIS A 76 -9.64 -7.09 -1.00
N PRO A 77 -10.98 -7.25 -1.00
CA PRO A 77 -11.89 -6.45 -1.81
C PRO A 77 -11.78 -4.93 -1.61
N VAL A 78 -11.35 -4.45 -0.44
CA VAL A 78 -11.17 -3.00 -0.20
C VAL A 78 -10.13 -2.36 -1.14
N LEU A 79 -9.22 -3.16 -1.71
CA LEU A 79 -8.23 -2.74 -2.72
C LEU A 79 -8.72 -2.86 -4.17
N ARG A 80 -9.89 -3.49 -4.39
CA ARG A 80 -10.45 -3.79 -5.72
C ARG A 80 -11.91 -3.35 -5.84
N ARG A 81 -12.23 -2.17 -5.31
CA ARG A 81 -13.60 -1.65 -5.32
C ARG A 81 -14.08 -1.38 -6.74
N ARG A 82 -15.37 -1.65 -7.01
CA ARG A 82 -16.02 -1.29 -8.28
C ARG A 82 -16.49 0.16 -8.28
N ARG A 83 -16.64 0.77 -7.10
CA ARG A 83 -17.11 2.15 -6.92
C ARG A 83 -16.07 2.97 -6.18
N PHE A 84 -15.99 4.26 -6.51
CA PHE A 84 -15.16 5.22 -5.80
C PHE A 84 -15.51 5.29 -4.31
N PHE A 85 -14.50 5.58 -3.49
CA PHE A 85 -14.70 5.96 -2.09
C PHE A 85 -15.50 7.25 -2.03
N ARG A 86 -16.42 7.34 -1.08
CA ARG A 86 -17.22 8.57 -0.90
C ARG A 86 -16.66 9.49 0.18
N GLY A 87 -15.94 8.96 1.17
CA GLY A 87 -15.50 9.73 2.33
C GLY A 87 -16.65 10.12 3.28
N GLU A 88 -17.89 9.74 2.94
CA GLU A 88 -19.13 10.21 3.56
C GLU A 88 -19.98 9.06 4.13
N THR A 89 -19.46 7.84 4.14
CA THR A 89 -20.30 6.67 4.49
C THR A 89 -20.80 6.81 5.92
N ALA A 90 -22.14 6.85 6.05
CA ALA A 90 -22.85 7.14 7.29
C ALA A 90 -22.31 6.29 8.43
N THR A 91 -21.82 7.01 9.42
CA THR A 91 -21.36 6.50 10.70
C THR A 91 -22.57 5.98 11.46
N ASN A 92 -22.71 4.66 11.54
CA ASN A 92 -23.56 4.08 12.58
C ASN A 92 -22.95 4.52 13.92
N ALA A 93 -23.75 4.67 14.99
CA ALA A 93 -23.21 5.00 16.32
C ALA A 93 -22.11 4.01 16.80
N ALA A 94 -22.07 2.79 16.22
CA ALA A 94 -21.05 1.77 16.46
C ALA A 94 -19.83 1.81 15.49
N GLN A 95 -19.87 2.58 14.40
CA GLN A 95 -18.80 2.67 13.38
C GLN A 95 -18.60 4.13 12.94
N PRO A 96 -17.83 4.94 13.70
CA PRO A 96 -17.68 6.38 13.48
C PRO A 96 -16.68 6.77 12.38
N LEU A 97 -16.15 5.82 11.61
CA LEU A 97 -15.11 6.11 10.60
C LEU A 97 -15.64 5.98 9.16
N PRO A 98 -15.28 6.91 8.26
CA PRO A 98 -15.66 6.85 6.85
C PRO A 98 -14.98 5.68 6.13
N ASP A 99 -15.35 5.45 4.86
CA ASP A 99 -14.78 4.39 4.04
C ASP A 99 -13.33 4.66 3.61
N LEU A 100 -12.93 5.93 3.58
CA LEU A 100 -11.56 6.38 3.37
C LEU A 100 -11.29 7.65 4.18
N MET A 101 -10.08 7.77 4.74
CA MET A 101 -9.61 9.01 5.36
C MET A 101 -8.16 9.29 4.99
N TRP A 102 -7.87 10.54 4.62
CA TRP A 102 -6.51 11.01 4.41
C TRP A 102 -5.97 11.62 5.69
N LEU A 103 -4.78 11.21 6.07
CA LEU A 103 -4.16 11.54 7.34
C LEU A 103 -2.83 12.25 7.10
N ARG A 104 -2.54 13.22 7.95
CA ARG A 104 -1.20 13.80 8.09
C ARG A 104 -0.31 12.85 8.89
N PRO A 105 1.03 13.07 8.90
CA PRO A 105 1.93 12.28 9.72
C PRO A 105 1.62 12.29 11.23
N ASP A 106 0.89 13.29 11.74
CA ASP A 106 0.45 13.36 13.14
C ASP A 106 -0.86 12.60 13.45
N ALA A 107 -1.37 11.81 12.50
CA ALA A 107 -2.64 11.07 12.55
C ALA A 107 -3.91 11.93 12.49
N ARG A 108 -3.81 13.24 12.26
CA ARG A 108 -4.99 14.09 12.06
C ARG A 108 -5.46 14.03 10.61
N GLU A 109 -6.77 14.14 10.40
CA GLU A 109 -7.36 14.22 9.06
C GLU A 109 -6.80 15.43 8.29
N MET A 110 -6.50 15.21 7.01
CA MET A 110 -6.04 16.26 6.10
C MET A 110 -7.18 17.24 5.81
N THR A 111 -6.92 18.52 6.02
CA THR A 111 -7.84 19.60 5.65
C THR A 111 -7.57 20.09 4.23
N GLY A 112 -8.48 20.88 3.66
CA GLY A 112 -8.26 21.54 2.35
C GLY A 112 -6.98 22.37 2.27
N ARG A 113 -6.51 22.95 3.39
CA ARG A 113 -5.24 23.68 3.44
C ARG A 113 -4.04 22.75 3.34
N ASP A 114 -4.10 21.57 3.95
CA ASP A 114 -3.00 20.60 3.90
C ASP A 114 -2.78 20.09 2.47
N TRP A 115 -3.85 19.99 1.66
CA TRP A 115 -3.77 19.62 0.24
C TRP A 115 -3.10 20.65 -0.67
N GLN A 116 -3.13 21.92 -0.28
CA GLN A 116 -2.54 23.02 -1.08
C GLN A 116 -1.06 23.26 -0.75
N ARG A 117 -0.52 22.50 0.21
CA ARG A 117 0.87 22.64 0.64
C ARG A 117 1.81 21.93 -0.33
N ALA A 118 2.73 22.68 -0.93
CA ALA A 118 3.74 22.15 -1.84
C ALA A 118 4.79 21.25 -1.12
N ASP A 119 4.93 21.38 0.19
CA ASP A 119 5.87 20.62 1.03
C ASP A 119 5.27 19.34 1.64
N ALA A 120 4.00 19.02 1.33
CA ALA A 120 3.35 17.80 1.78
C ALA A 120 3.84 16.57 0.99
N HIS A 121 5.02 16.06 1.35
CA HIS A 121 5.61 14.88 0.71
C HIS A 121 5.25 13.54 1.39
N SER A 122 4.49 13.59 2.49
CA SER A 122 4.16 12.44 3.31
C SER A 122 2.71 12.44 3.73
N VAL A 123 2.01 11.34 3.47
CA VAL A 123 0.57 11.20 3.74
C VAL A 123 0.26 9.79 4.25
N GLY A 124 -0.72 9.71 5.13
CA GLY A 124 -1.37 8.46 5.53
C GLY A 124 -2.72 8.31 4.81
N VAL A 125 -3.10 7.07 4.49
CA VAL A 125 -4.41 6.75 3.91
C VAL A 125 -5.00 5.60 4.71
N PHE A 126 -6.12 5.86 5.38
CA PHE A 126 -6.90 4.82 6.04
C PHE A 126 -7.99 4.33 5.09
N LEU A 127 -8.05 3.01 4.89
CA LEU A 127 -9.07 2.32 4.12
C LEU A 127 -9.89 1.46 5.06
N ASN A 128 -11.18 1.76 5.18
CA ASN A 128 -12.05 1.09 6.14
C ASN A 128 -12.77 -0.10 5.50
N GLY A 129 -12.27 -1.31 5.75
CA GLY A 129 -12.88 -2.56 5.31
C GLY A 129 -14.23 -2.87 5.96
N ASP A 130 -14.56 -2.22 7.09
CA ASP A 130 -15.88 -2.35 7.72
C ASP A 130 -16.96 -1.51 6.99
N ALA A 131 -16.55 -0.48 6.22
CA ALA A 131 -17.44 0.48 5.57
C ALA A 131 -17.47 0.35 4.03
N ILE A 132 -17.35 -0.88 3.52
CA ILE A 132 -17.50 -1.13 2.08
C ILE A 132 -18.98 -0.99 1.70
N ALA A 133 -19.29 0.03 0.88
CA ALA A 133 -20.65 0.30 0.42
C ALA A 133 -21.19 -0.75 -0.58
N GLU A 134 -20.30 -1.56 -1.16
CA GLU A 134 -20.63 -2.59 -2.14
C GLU A 134 -21.19 -3.84 -1.47
N ARG A 135 -22.07 -4.54 -2.20
CA ARG A 135 -22.60 -5.84 -1.83
C ARG A 135 -22.00 -6.91 -2.72
N ASP A 136 -21.92 -8.14 -2.22
CA ASP A 136 -21.49 -9.28 -3.03
C ASP A 136 -22.56 -9.66 -4.08
N GLU A 137 -22.26 -10.69 -4.87
CA GLU A 137 -23.16 -11.20 -5.92
C GLU A 137 -24.51 -11.71 -5.39
N TYR A 138 -24.60 -12.01 -4.09
CA TYR A 138 -25.82 -12.44 -3.39
C TYR A 138 -26.51 -11.30 -2.63
N GLY A 139 -26.03 -10.06 -2.78
CA GLY A 139 -26.59 -8.89 -2.10
C GLY A 139 -26.21 -8.79 -0.62
N ARG A 140 -25.24 -9.55 -0.12
CA ARG A 140 -24.76 -9.47 1.28
C ARG A 140 -23.77 -8.32 1.45
N ARG A 141 -23.70 -7.76 2.66
CA ARG A 141 -22.71 -6.72 2.99
C ARG A 141 -21.31 -7.31 2.86
N LEU A 142 -20.46 -6.66 2.09
CA LEU A 142 -19.06 -7.03 1.99
C LEU A 142 -18.30 -6.40 3.16
N THR A 143 -17.48 -7.19 3.85
CA THR A 143 -16.59 -6.71 4.90
C THR A 143 -15.19 -7.25 4.66
N ASP A 144 -14.20 -6.45 5.01
CA ASP A 144 -12.78 -6.77 4.83
C ASP A 144 -11.99 -6.21 6.01
N ASP A 145 -10.73 -6.59 6.07
CA ASP A 145 -9.79 -6.00 6.99
C ASP A 145 -9.57 -4.52 6.60
N SER A 146 -9.21 -3.68 7.57
CA SER A 146 -8.95 -2.27 7.32
C SER A 146 -7.46 -2.02 7.24
N PHE A 147 -7.06 -1.11 6.35
CA PHE A 147 -5.66 -0.84 6.06
C PHE A 147 -5.29 0.59 6.41
N LEU A 148 -4.04 0.77 6.82
CA LEU A 148 -3.40 2.07 6.94
C LEU A 148 -2.14 2.06 6.07
N LEU A 149 -2.19 2.83 5.00
CA LEU A 149 -1.09 3.03 4.08
C LEU A 149 -0.33 4.30 4.48
N LEU A 150 0.96 4.20 4.75
CA LEU A 150 1.82 5.33 5.07
C LEU A 150 2.80 5.54 3.92
N LEU A 151 2.73 6.70 3.29
CA LEU A 151 3.52 7.06 2.12
C LEU A 151 4.50 8.15 2.52
N ASN A 152 5.80 7.86 2.48
CA ASN A 152 6.85 8.86 2.63
C ASN A 152 7.57 9.06 1.29
N GLY A 153 7.16 10.09 0.53
CA GLY A 153 7.86 10.53 -0.67
C GLY A 153 9.06 11.45 -0.38
N TYR A 154 9.26 11.83 0.89
CA TYR A 154 10.35 12.72 1.29
C TYR A 154 11.70 12.01 1.30
N TRP A 155 12.77 12.78 1.17
CA TRP A 155 14.13 12.26 1.10
C TRP A 155 14.74 11.89 2.45
N GLU A 156 14.03 12.18 3.54
CA GLU A 156 14.40 11.87 4.91
C GLU A 156 13.29 11.01 5.54
N PRO A 157 13.61 10.21 6.56
CA PRO A 157 12.61 9.47 7.30
C PRO A 157 11.63 10.40 8.02
N VAL A 158 10.36 9.98 8.11
CA VAL A 158 9.29 10.72 8.77
C VAL A 158 8.68 9.85 9.85
N ASP A 159 8.51 10.41 11.05
CA ASP A 159 7.79 9.75 12.14
C ASP A 159 6.29 9.95 11.96
N PHE A 160 5.58 8.86 11.65
CA PHE A 160 4.14 8.82 11.63
C PHE A 160 3.61 8.45 13.02
N ARG A 161 2.61 9.17 13.50
CA ARG A 161 1.78 8.72 14.62
C ARG A 161 0.72 7.77 14.06
N LEU A 162 0.58 6.60 14.65
CA LEU A 162 -0.53 5.70 14.33
C LEU A 162 -1.82 6.29 14.92
N PRO A 163 -2.96 6.20 14.20
CA PRO A 163 -4.25 6.63 14.71
C PRO A 163 -4.61 5.96 16.04
N ASP A 164 -5.51 6.57 16.79
CA ASP A 164 -5.91 6.09 18.10
C ASP A 164 -6.85 4.85 18.03
N HIS A 165 -7.36 4.45 19.19
CA HIS A 165 -8.22 3.27 19.37
C HIS A 165 -9.55 3.35 18.60
N THR A 166 -9.98 4.54 18.16
CA THR A 166 -11.15 4.66 17.29
C THR A 166 -10.93 3.95 15.96
N PHE A 167 -9.68 3.88 15.48
CA PHE A 167 -9.28 3.14 14.28
C PHE A 167 -8.98 1.68 14.61
N ALA A 168 -8.00 1.41 15.47
CA ALA A 168 -7.56 0.04 15.78
C ALA A 168 -7.03 -0.03 17.20
N GLU A 169 -7.08 -1.19 17.86
CA GLU A 169 -6.29 -1.38 19.08
C GLU A 169 -4.81 -1.62 18.75
N ARG A 170 -4.58 -2.43 17.71
CA ARG A 170 -3.27 -2.81 17.20
C ARG A 170 -3.25 -2.84 15.68
N TRP A 171 -2.07 -2.60 15.13
CA TRP A 171 -1.76 -2.63 13.70
C TRP A 171 -0.69 -3.67 13.43
N THR A 172 -0.88 -4.47 12.39
CA THR A 172 0.10 -5.47 11.93
C THR A 172 0.75 -4.99 10.64
N THR A 173 2.07 -5.06 10.52
CA THR A 173 2.77 -4.65 9.29
C THR A 173 2.68 -5.75 8.26
N LEU A 174 2.14 -5.44 7.08
CA LEU A 174 2.06 -6.39 5.95
C LEU A 174 3.13 -6.14 4.91
N VAL A 175 3.49 -4.87 4.69
CA VAL A 175 4.46 -4.45 3.68
C VAL A 175 5.28 -3.30 4.24
N ASP A 176 6.59 -3.38 4.12
CA ASP A 176 7.53 -2.26 4.29
C ASP A 176 8.51 -2.30 3.10
N THR A 177 8.49 -1.27 2.25
CA THR A 177 9.37 -1.23 1.07
C THR A 177 10.82 -0.92 1.41
N ALA A 178 11.09 -0.42 2.62
CA ALA A 178 12.45 -0.20 3.10
C ALA A 178 13.09 -1.50 3.61
N ASP A 179 12.31 -2.53 3.91
CA ASP A 179 12.79 -3.86 4.27
C ASP A 179 13.11 -4.69 3.01
N PRO A 180 14.38 -5.05 2.77
CA PRO A 180 14.78 -5.83 1.60
C PRO A 180 14.27 -7.26 1.64
N GLU A 181 14.03 -7.85 2.82
CA GLU A 181 13.54 -9.22 2.96
C GLU A 181 12.04 -9.32 2.71
N GLY A 182 11.30 -8.20 2.82
CA GLY A 182 9.87 -8.12 2.49
C GLY A 182 8.98 -9.02 3.36
N VAL A 183 9.53 -9.65 4.40
CA VAL A 183 8.80 -10.50 5.32
C VAL A 183 7.84 -9.61 6.12
N PRO A 184 6.54 -9.95 6.21
CA PRO A 184 5.64 -9.25 7.11
C PRO A 184 6.23 -9.20 8.51
N ASP A 185 6.62 -8.01 8.97
CA ASP A 185 6.96 -7.80 10.37
C ASP A 185 5.64 -7.91 11.15
N GLU A 186 5.29 -9.12 11.61
CA GLU A 186 4.11 -9.39 12.46
C GLU A 186 4.16 -8.64 13.80
N ARG A 187 5.14 -7.74 14.00
CA ARG A 187 5.17 -6.80 15.11
C ARG A 187 3.91 -5.96 15.14
N GLU A 188 3.03 -6.33 16.05
CA GLU A 188 1.88 -5.53 16.41
C GLU A 188 2.33 -4.19 17.00
N ARG A 189 1.85 -3.10 16.42
CA ARG A 189 2.04 -1.74 16.91
C ARG A 189 0.76 -1.28 17.60
N LYS A 190 0.86 -0.80 18.84
CA LYS A 190 -0.30 -0.23 19.54
C LYS A 190 -0.75 1.07 18.86
N ALA A 191 -2.05 1.33 18.87
CA ALA A 191 -2.58 2.63 18.47
C ALA A 191 -1.94 3.80 19.22
N GLY A 192 -1.84 4.95 18.55
CA GLY A 192 -1.22 6.16 19.10
C GLY A 192 0.30 6.17 19.20
N THR A 193 0.98 5.04 18.98
CA THR A 193 2.45 4.96 18.96
C THR A 193 3.05 5.63 17.72
N ARG A 194 4.36 5.90 17.74
CA ARG A 194 5.10 6.40 16.58
C ARG A 194 5.70 5.25 15.80
N LEU A 195 5.61 5.33 14.48
CA LEU A 195 6.28 4.46 13.53
C LEU A 195 7.14 5.33 12.62
N ARG A 196 8.44 5.04 12.60
CA ARG A 196 9.38 5.69 11.68
C ARG A 196 9.22 5.06 10.30
N VAL A 197 8.88 5.87 9.30
CA VAL A 197 8.80 5.45 7.89
C VAL A 197 10.03 6.00 7.18
N GLU A 198 10.86 5.12 6.65
CA GLU A 198 12.15 5.47 6.07
C GLU A 198 12.02 6.38 4.84
N ALA A 199 13.12 7.05 4.49
CA ALA A 199 13.16 7.94 3.32
C ALA A 199 12.72 7.20 2.05
N ARG A 200 11.83 7.84 1.27
CA ARG A 200 11.28 7.30 0.01
C ARG A 200 10.80 5.86 0.17
N SER A 201 9.88 5.63 1.10
CA SER A 201 9.34 4.30 1.40
C SER A 201 7.82 4.34 1.65
N LEU A 202 7.23 3.16 1.69
CA LEU A 202 5.82 2.93 1.89
C LEU A 202 5.66 1.78 2.89
N VAL A 203 4.78 1.98 3.88
CA VAL A 203 4.40 0.95 4.83
C VAL A 203 2.89 0.70 4.75
N LEU A 204 2.50 -0.57 4.65
CA LEU A 204 1.10 -0.99 4.73
C LEU A 204 0.87 -1.73 6.05
N LEU A 205 -0.06 -1.22 6.83
CA LEU A 205 -0.53 -1.86 8.06
C LEU A 205 -1.95 -2.38 7.87
N THR A 206 -2.31 -3.43 8.61
CA THR A 206 -3.67 -3.97 8.65
C THR A 206 -4.20 -4.07 10.08
N ARG A 207 -5.53 -4.07 10.20
CA ARG A 207 -6.29 -4.54 11.36
C ARG A 207 -7.43 -5.44 10.88
N PRO A 208 -7.76 -6.53 11.60
CA PRO A 208 -8.94 -7.33 11.29
C PRO A 208 -10.24 -6.51 11.31
N SER A 209 -11.23 -6.94 10.52
CA SER A 209 -12.58 -6.38 10.57
C SER A 209 -13.18 -6.48 11.97
N ARG A 210 -13.83 -5.41 12.45
CA ARG A 210 -14.57 -5.44 13.73
C ARG A 210 -15.83 -6.29 13.65
N THR A 211 -16.29 -6.59 12.45
CA THR A 211 -17.56 -7.33 12.22
C THR A 211 -17.38 -8.84 12.10
N LYS A 212 -16.15 -9.34 11.90
CA LYS A 212 -15.86 -10.78 11.79
C LYS A 212 -15.82 -11.52 13.15
N GLY A 213 -15.94 -10.80 14.28
CA GLY A 213 -15.76 -11.31 15.64
C GLY A 213 -17.03 -11.53 16.46
N THR A 214 -18.21 -11.57 15.84
CA THR A 214 -19.52 -11.88 16.44
C THR A 214 -20.26 -12.84 15.55
#